data_AF-A0A6A1TX07-F1
#
_entry.id   AF-A0A6A1TX07-F1
#
_cell.length_a   1.000
_cell.length_b   1.000
_cell.length_c   1.000
_cell.angle_alpha   90.00
_cell.angle_beta   90.00
_cell.angle_gamma   90.00
#
_symmetry.space_group_name_H-M   'P 1'
#
loop_
_entity.id
_entity.type
_entity.pdbx_description
1 polymer ?
#
loop_
_entity_poly.entity_id
_entity_poly.type
_entity_poly.pdbx_seq_one_letter_code
_entity_poly.pdbx_strand_id
1 'polypeptide(L)'
;MTFFSKDWFQSEIILKRRHAHSDAKTLGNIHDTILYYGNPDNSSWNPQYTEYTEDYIATYYRYKDEDGRRWLSRSTTAPGGRGPVYDWNGLRRAWRYRKEEMQRLHDAGRIFYTENGMPRYKQYLDEMPGVPLTTLWTDVKFIDSWGEEAVNYPTQKSEALLDRIIRASSNEGDLVADFFIGSGTTAAVAEKLGRKWIASDLVD
;
A
#
# COMPACT_ATOMS: atom_id res chain seq x y z
N MET A 1 25.20 19.83 -9.34
CA MET A 1 24.97 20.04 -7.90
C MET A 1 23.77 19.19 -7.52
N THR A 2 23.95 18.15 -6.70
CA THR A 2 22.83 17.35 -6.17
C THR A 2 22.34 18.01 -4.88
N PHE A 3 21.07 18.43 -4.85
CA PHE A 3 20.48 19.14 -3.70
C PHE A 3 20.25 18.24 -2.47
N PHE A 4 20.08 16.93 -2.69
CA PHE A 4 19.96 15.91 -1.65
C PHE A 4 21.08 14.88 -1.75
N SER A 5 21.46 14.27 -0.62
CA SER A 5 22.35 13.10 -0.63
C SER A 5 21.69 11.96 -1.43
N LYS A 6 22.50 11.16 -2.14
CA LYS A 6 22.00 9.95 -2.82
C LYS A 6 21.32 9.00 -1.85
N ASP A 7 21.76 8.99 -0.59
CA ASP A 7 21.23 8.12 0.46
C ASP A 7 19.82 8.51 0.93
N TRP A 8 19.32 9.68 0.52
CA TRP A 8 17.95 10.12 0.84
C TRP A 8 16.94 9.68 -0.21
N PHE A 9 17.37 9.19 -1.38
CA PHE A 9 16.45 8.67 -2.38
C PHE A 9 15.85 7.35 -1.91
N GLN A 10 14.52 7.31 -1.78
CA GLN A 10 13.80 6.13 -1.29
C GLN A 10 13.21 5.33 -2.46
N SER A 11 12.50 6.00 -3.36
CA SER A 11 11.85 5.33 -4.48
C SER A 11 11.39 6.30 -5.58
N GLU A 12 11.23 5.76 -6.78
CA GLU A 12 10.45 6.38 -7.85
C GLU A 12 9.02 5.81 -7.82
N ILE A 13 8.01 6.68 -7.81
CA ILE A 13 6.60 6.31 -7.85
C ILE A 13 6.03 6.65 -9.23
N ILE A 14 5.43 5.66 -9.88
CA ILE A 14 4.75 5.79 -11.17
C ILE A 14 3.27 6.00 -10.93
N LEU A 15 2.79 7.20 -11.24
CA LEU A 15 1.39 7.59 -11.11
C LEU A 15 0.75 7.59 -12.50
N LYS A 16 -0.18 6.66 -12.75
CA LYS A 16 -1.08 6.81 -13.91
C LYS A 16 -1.83 8.12 -13.75
N ARG A 17 -1.97 8.93 -14.81
CA ARG A 17 -2.60 10.26 -14.76
C ARG A 17 -3.72 10.48 -15.76
N ARG A 18 -3.90 9.55 -16.69
CA ARG A 18 -4.92 9.61 -17.74
C ARG A 18 -5.21 8.24 -18.33
N HIS A 19 -6.29 8.15 -19.07
CA HIS A 19 -6.60 6.99 -19.90
C HIS A 19 -5.73 6.95 -21.16
N ALA A 20 -5.68 5.79 -21.80
CA ALA A 20 -5.07 5.70 -23.12
C ALA A 20 -5.93 6.43 -24.15
N HIS A 21 -5.29 7.10 -25.10
CA HIS A 21 -5.95 7.79 -26.21
C HIS A 21 -5.47 7.18 -27.53
N SER A 22 -6.38 7.07 -28.50
CA SER A 22 -6.16 6.37 -29.77
C SER A 22 -5.39 7.19 -30.82
N ASP A 23 -5.09 8.45 -30.51
CA ASP A 23 -4.37 9.40 -31.37
C ASP A 23 -2.84 9.33 -31.22
N ALA A 24 -2.35 8.54 -30.25
CA ALA A 24 -0.93 8.34 -30.04
C ALA A 24 -0.27 7.66 -31.26
N LYS A 25 0.71 8.33 -31.86
CA LYS A 25 1.52 7.81 -32.98
C LYS A 25 2.63 6.85 -32.53
N THR A 26 2.87 6.77 -31.23
CA THR A 26 3.85 5.92 -30.54
C THR A 26 3.25 5.45 -29.21
N LEU A 27 4.05 4.85 -28.31
CA LEU A 27 3.58 4.53 -26.96
C LEU A 27 3.05 5.78 -26.25
N GLY A 28 1.78 5.72 -25.84
CA GLY A 28 1.12 6.83 -25.17
C GLY A 28 1.65 7.04 -23.76
N ASN A 29 2.20 8.23 -23.49
CA ASN A 29 2.63 8.60 -22.14
C ASN A 29 1.39 8.90 -21.27
N ILE A 30 0.99 7.96 -20.43
CA ILE A 30 -0.21 8.07 -19.58
C ILE A 30 0.09 8.20 -18.08
N HIS A 31 1.35 8.34 -17.71
CA HIS A 31 1.78 8.44 -16.32
C HIS A 31 2.66 9.67 -16.10
N ASP A 32 2.76 10.07 -14.84
CA ASP A 32 3.79 10.94 -14.31
C ASP A 32 4.68 10.14 -13.34
N THR A 33 5.79 10.76 -12.95
CA THR A 33 6.74 10.21 -11.99
C THR A 33 6.83 11.12 -10.78
N ILE A 34 6.68 10.56 -9.58
CA ILE A 34 6.88 11.25 -8.31
C ILE A 34 8.16 10.70 -7.69
N LEU A 35 9.11 11.58 -7.39
CA LEU A 35 10.35 11.20 -6.73
C LEU A 35 10.20 11.33 -5.22
N TYR A 36 10.40 10.22 -4.50
CA TYR A 36 10.32 10.21 -3.04
C TYR A 36 11.74 10.24 -2.44
N TYR A 37 12.01 11.33 -1.72
CA TYR A 37 13.19 11.50 -0.90
C TYR A 37 12.79 11.60 0.58
N GLY A 38 13.56 10.95 1.45
CA GLY A 38 13.35 10.97 2.89
C GLY A 38 14.66 10.79 3.61
N ASN A 39 14.87 11.57 4.67
CA ASN A 39 16.01 11.39 5.56
C ASN A 39 15.81 10.10 6.38
N PRO A 40 16.68 9.08 6.24
CA PRO A 40 16.49 7.79 6.90
C PRO A 40 16.44 7.87 8.43
N ASP A 41 17.02 8.92 9.02
CA ASP A 41 17.08 9.10 10.48
C ASP A 41 15.83 9.81 11.04
N ASN A 42 15.03 10.48 10.19
CA ASN A 42 13.97 11.38 10.64
C ASN A 42 12.76 11.46 9.70
N SER A 43 12.55 10.48 8.83
CA SER A 43 11.36 10.42 7.97
C SER A 43 10.26 9.57 8.59
N SER A 44 9.05 10.10 8.63
CA SER A 44 7.85 9.32 8.92
C SER A 44 7.48 8.45 7.70
N TRP A 45 7.25 7.17 7.93
CA TRP A 45 6.63 6.27 6.96
C TRP A 45 5.48 5.51 7.62
N ASN A 46 4.26 5.82 7.20
CA ASN A 46 3.05 5.15 7.65
C ASN A 46 2.55 4.22 6.53
N PRO A 47 2.61 2.88 6.71
CA PRO A 47 2.17 1.94 5.69
C PRO A 47 0.73 2.21 5.23
N GLN A 48 0.55 2.37 3.93
CA GLN A 48 -0.75 2.49 3.29
C GLN A 48 -1.12 1.19 2.59
N TYR A 49 -2.41 0.96 2.40
CA TYR A 49 -2.93 -0.26 1.78
C TYR A 49 -3.99 0.09 0.73
N THR A 50 -4.08 -0.73 -0.29
CA THR A 50 -5.18 -0.73 -1.26
C THR A 50 -6.04 -1.96 -1.09
N GLU A 51 -7.26 -1.93 -1.61
CA GLU A 51 -8.14 -3.09 -1.57
C GLU A 51 -7.61 -4.23 -2.44
N TYR A 52 -7.93 -5.46 -2.03
CA TYR A 52 -7.72 -6.61 -2.90
C TYR A 52 -8.69 -6.56 -4.08
N THR A 53 -8.22 -6.91 -5.27
CA THR A 53 -9.12 -7.08 -6.42
C THR A 53 -10.06 -8.27 -6.19
N GLU A 54 -11.24 -8.23 -6.80
CA GLU A 54 -12.19 -9.35 -6.76
C GLU A 54 -11.56 -10.65 -7.27
N ASP A 55 -10.77 -10.58 -8.33
CA ASP A 55 -10.03 -11.72 -8.88
C ASP A 55 -9.02 -12.30 -7.89
N TYR A 56 -8.30 -11.43 -7.16
CA TYR A 56 -7.38 -11.87 -6.12
C TYR A 56 -8.13 -12.58 -4.98
N ILE A 57 -9.25 -12.00 -4.55
CA ILE A 57 -10.10 -12.57 -3.51
C ILE A 57 -10.64 -13.94 -3.97
N ALA A 58 -11.15 -14.05 -5.19
CA ALA A 58 -11.68 -15.29 -5.74
C ALA A 58 -10.60 -16.38 -5.89
N THR A 59 -9.39 -15.99 -6.31
CA THR A 59 -8.28 -16.93 -6.57
C THR A 59 -7.64 -17.45 -5.28
N TYR A 60 -7.33 -16.54 -4.35
CA TYR A 60 -6.50 -16.84 -3.19
C TYR A 60 -7.32 -17.05 -1.92
N TYR A 61 -8.29 -16.18 -1.64
CA TYR A 61 -9.21 -16.28 -0.49
C TYR A 61 -10.41 -17.19 -0.79
N ARG A 62 -10.12 -18.35 -1.37
CA ARG A 62 -11.10 -19.31 -1.89
C ARG A 62 -11.70 -20.25 -0.84
N TYR A 63 -11.05 -20.38 0.31
CA TYR A 63 -11.53 -21.23 1.39
C TYR A 63 -12.49 -20.45 2.28
N LYS A 64 -13.46 -21.15 2.87
CA LYS A 64 -14.44 -20.59 3.79
C LYS A 64 -14.58 -21.49 5.01
N ASP A 65 -14.70 -20.89 6.17
CA ASP A 65 -15.20 -21.58 7.36
C ASP A 65 -16.74 -21.65 7.32
N GLU A 66 -17.34 -22.39 8.26
CA GLU A 66 -18.80 -22.62 8.32
C GLU A 66 -19.61 -21.33 8.48
N ASP A 67 -19.02 -20.33 9.14
CA ASP A 67 -19.56 -18.97 9.31
C ASP A 67 -19.46 -18.10 8.05
N GLY A 68 -18.86 -18.62 6.98
CA GLY A 68 -18.66 -17.94 5.70
C GLY A 68 -17.39 -17.09 5.63
N ARG A 69 -16.58 -17.02 6.70
CA ARG A 69 -15.34 -16.23 6.70
C ARG A 69 -14.35 -16.77 5.69
N ARG A 70 -13.90 -15.90 4.77
CA ARG A 70 -12.96 -16.26 3.73
C ARG A 70 -11.52 -16.23 4.25
N TRP A 71 -10.74 -17.22 3.86
CA TRP A 71 -9.31 -17.27 4.17
C TRP A 71 -8.50 -17.84 3.01
N LEU A 72 -7.21 -17.50 2.99
CA LEU A 72 -6.24 -18.07 2.08
C LEU A 72 -5.23 -18.95 2.83
N SER A 73 -4.68 -19.94 2.11
CA SER A 73 -3.75 -20.92 2.68
C SER A 73 -2.30 -20.46 2.58
N ARG A 74 -1.67 -20.10 3.70
CA ARG A 74 -0.24 -19.77 3.77
C ARG A 74 0.62 -20.97 4.18
N SER A 75 1.85 -20.98 3.69
CA SER A 75 2.85 -21.99 4.07
C SER A 75 3.34 -21.78 5.50
N THR A 76 3.26 -22.83 6.30
CA THR A 76 3.88 -22.92 7.63
C THR A 76 5.35 -23.32 7.57
N THR A 77 5.90 -23.62 6.38
CA THR A 77 7.33 -23.93 6.21
C THR A 77 8.15 -22.64 6.19
N ALA A 78 9.32 -22.66 6.84
CA ALA A 78 10.23 -21.53 6.85
C ALA A 78 10.84 -21.31 5.45
N PRO A 79 10.83 -20.06 4.94
CA PRO A 79 11.48 -19.75 3.67
C PRO A 79 12.99 -20.00 3.77
N GLY A 80 13.53 -20.77 2.82
CA GLY A 80 14.95 -21.13 2.78
C GLY A 80 15.42 -22.02 3.94
N GLY A 81 14.51 -22.69 4.66
CA GLY A 81 14.87 -23.60 5.75
C GLY A 81 15.43 -22.93 7.01
N ARG A 82 15.35 -21.61 7.11
CA ARG A 82 15.93 -20.81 8.22
C ARG A 82 15.05 -20.76 9.48
N GLY A 83 14.23 -21.77 9.70
CA GLY A 83 13.28 -21.83 10.83
C GLY A 83 13.61 -22.96 11.81
N PRO A 84 12.96 -22.95 12.99
CA PRO A 84 13.07 -24.04 13.95
C PRO A 84 12.69 -25.40 13.35
N VAL A 85 13.53 -26.41 13.58
CA VAL A 85 13.31 -27.78 13.09
C VAL A 85 12.72 -28.63 14.20
N TYR A 86 11.51 -29.16 13.98
CA TYR A 86 10.85 -30.08 14.90
C TYR A 86 9.82 -30.96 14.18
N ASP A 87 9.37 -32.00 14.85
CA ASP A 87 8.29 -32.87 14.40
C ASP A 87 6.93 -32.24 14.68
N TRP A 88 6.10 -32.15 13.64
CA TRP A 88 4.71 -31.70 13.73
C TRP A 88 3.83 -32.52 12.80
N ASN A 89 2.75 -33.11 13.32
CA ASN A 89 1.83 -33.95 12.56
C ASN A 89 2.54 -35.04 11.71
N GLY A 90 3.54 -35.71 12.29
CA GLY A 90 4.34 -36.74 11.62
C GLY A 90 5.37 -36.21 10.60
N LEU A 91 5.55 -34.89 10.50
CA LEU A 91 6.49 -34.26 9.55
C LEU A 91 7.62 -33.55 10.30
N ARG A 92 8.87 -33.90 10.01
CA ARG A 92 10.06 -33.22 10.55
C ARG A 92 10.62 -32.22 9.54
N ARG A 93 10.47 -30.92 9.80
CA ARG A 93 10.86 -29.85 8.84
C ARG A 93 11.30 -28.58 9.57
N ALA A 94 11.92 -27.67 8.83
CA ALA A 94 12.11 -26.28 9.26
C ALA A 94 10.79 -25.51 9.13
N TRP A 95 10.17 -25.19 10.27
CA TRP A 95 8.89 -24.52 10.35
C TRP A 95 9.05 -23.01 10.51
N ARG A 96 8.08 -22.25 10.00
CA ARG A 96 8.01 -20.79 10.10
C ARG A 96 7.83 -20.33 11.55
N TYR A 97 7.11 -21.11 12.34
CA TYR A 97 6.77 -20.81 13.72
C TYR A 97 7.54 -21.72 14.67
N ARG A 98 7.89 -21.21 15.87
CA ARG A 98 8.34 -22.05 16.98
C ARG A 98 7.24 -23.03 17.38
N LYS A 99 7.60 -24.14 18.02
CA LYS A 99 6.65 -25.23 18.34
C LYS A 99 5.48 -24.74 19.20
N GLU A 100 5.77 -23.88 20.17
CA GLU A 100 4.78 -23.30 21.07
C GLU A 100 3.78 -22.42 20.30
N GLU A 101 4.28 -21.64 19.33
CA GLU A 101 3.43 -20.80 18.50
C GLU A 101 2.58 -21.63 17.51
N MET A 102 3.16 -22.67 16.93
CA MET A 102 2.42 -23.60 16.09
C MET A 102 1.27 -24.25 16.87
N GLN A 103 1.51 -24.62 18.13
CA GLN A 103 0.47 -25.15 19.02
C GLN A 103 -0.62 -24.11 19.29
N ARG A 104 -0.25 -22.87 19.65
CA ARG A 104 -1.23 -21.78 19.85
C ARG A 104 -2.10 -21.55 18.62
N LEU A 105 -1.50 -21.53 17.42
CA LEU A 105 -2.24 -21.39 16.16
C LEU A 105 -3.16 -22.58 15.90
N HIS A 106 -2.73 -23.80 16.22
CA HIS A 106 -3.55 -25.00 16.09
C HIS A 106 -4.76 -24.94 17.03
N ASP A 107 -4.53 -24.64 18.31
CA ASP A 107 -5.58 -24.54 19.33
C ASP A 107 -6.58 -23.41 19.02
N ALA A 108 -6.10 -22.33 18.40
CA ALA A 108 -6.94 -21.22 17.93
C ALA A 108 -7.66 -21.49 16.59
N GLY A 109 -7.60 -22.72 16.05
CA GLY A 109 -8.25 -23.07 14.78
C GLY A 109 -7.64 -22.41 13.54
N ARG A 110 -6.43 -21.84 13.66
CA ARG A 110 -5.71 -21.14 12.58
C ARG A 110 -4.88 -22.08 11.68
N ILE A 111 -4.83 -23.37 12.00
CA ILE A 111 -4.13 -24.38 11.19
C ILE A 111 -5.14 -25.24 10.44
N PHE A 112 -4.99 -25.30 9.12
CA PHE A 112 -5.68 -26.21 8.23
C PHE A 112 -4.71 -27.29 7.75
N TYR A 113 -5.13 -28.55 7.74
CA TYR A 113 -4.34 -29.66 7.21
C TYR A 113 -4.82 -30.03 5.81
N THR A 114 -3.90 -30.09 4.85
CA THR A 114 -4.19 -30.65 3.52
C THR A 114 -4.33 -32.18 3.61
N GLU A 115 -4.81 -32.81 2.53
CA GLU A 115 -5.02 -34.27 2.46
C GLU A 115 -3.77 -35.09 2.84
N ASN A 116 -2.58 -34.60 2.47
CA ASN A 116 -1.30 -35.25 2.83
C ASN A 116 -0.77 -34.87 4.23
N GLY A 117 -1.61 -34.28 5.09
CA GLY A 117 -1.25 -33.91 6.47
C GLY A 117 -0.37 -32.68 6.60
N MET A 118 -0.10 -31.93 5.53
CA MET A 118 0.73 -30.72 5.60
C MET A 118 -0.04 -29.58 6.29
N PRO A 119 0.47 -29.03 7.42
CA PRO A 119 -0.17 -27.90 8.08
C PRO A 119 -0.02 -26.62 7.25
N ARG A 120 -1.10 -25.84 7.14
CA ARG A 120 -1.18 -24.55 6.48
C ARG A 120 -1.80 -23.54 7.43
N TYR A 121 -1.33 -22.29 7.38
CA TYR A 121 -1.91 -21.21 8.16
C TYR A 121 -3.12 -20.61 7.42
N LYS A 122 -4.24 -20.46 8.14
CA LYS A 122 -5.42 -19.74 7.67
C LYS A 122 -5.20 -18.24 7.86
N GLN A 123 -4.99 -17.51 6.76
CA GLN A 123 -4.98 -16.04 6.77
C GLN A 123 -6.36 -15.54 6.36
N TYR A 124 -7.12 -14.97 7.29
CA TYR A 124 -8.47 -14.49 7.02
C TYR A 124 -8.47 -13.15 6.31
N LEU A 125 -9.40 -12.97 5.37
CA LEU A 125 -9.52 -11.76 4.55
C LEU A 125 -9.89 -10.53 5.38
N ASP A 126 -10.84 -10.69 6.30
CA ASP A 126 -11.37 -9.62 7.17
C ASP A 126 -10.36 -9.12 8.21
N GLU A 127 -9.29 -9.87 8.45
CA GLU A 127 -8.20 -9.49 9.35
C GLU A 127 -7.06 -8.77 8.60
N MET A 128 -7.09 -8.70 7.26
CA MET A 128 -6.01 -8.10 6.48
C MET A 128 -6.31 -6.63 6.14
N PRO A 129 -5.34 -5.72 6.29
CA PRO A 129 -5.51 -4.31 5.96
C PRO A 129 -5.58 -4.05 4.44
N GLY A 130 -5.27 -5.04 3.61
CA GLY A 130 -5.29 -4.95 2.15
C GLY A 130 -3.96 -5.34 1.51
N VAL A 131 -3.76 -4.88 0.27
CA VAL A 131 -2.49 -4.98 -0.47
C VAL A 131 -1.60 -3.82 -0.03
N PRO A 132 -0.39 -4.06 0.50
CA PRO A 132 0.53 -2.97 0.82
C PRO A 132 0.77 -2.09 -0.41
N LEU A 133 0.75 -0.77 -0.21
CA LEU A 133 0.97 0.20 -1.27
C LEU A 133 2.36 -0.01 -1.88
N THR A 134 2.43 0.01 -3.21
CA THR A 134 3.68 -0.17 -3.97
C THR A 134 4.06 1.13 -4.68
N THR A 135 5.14 1.12 -5.46
CA THR A 135 5.54 2.28 -6.28
C THR A 135 4.71 2.46 -7.56
N LEU A 136 3.77 1.57 -7.86
CA LEU A 136 2.91 1.66 -9.04
C LEU A 136 1.48 2.04 -8.63
N TRP A 137 1.09 3.29 -8.88
CA TRP A 137 -0.21 3.84 -8.51
C TRP A 137 -1.08 4.01 -9.76
N THR A 138 -2.00 3.07 -9.95
CA THR A 138 -2.93 3.05 -11.09
C THR A 138 -4.39 3.26 -10.68
N ASP A 139 -4.63 3.32 -9.37
CA ASP A 139 -5.95 3.37 -8.73
C ASP A 139 -6.34 4.77 -8.24
N VAL A 140 -5.38 5.71 -8.18
CA VAL A 140 -5.65 7.11 -7.85
C VAL A 140 -6.46 7.73 -8.99
N LYS A 141 -7.70 8.14 -8.68
CA LYS A 141 -8.60 8.76 -9.65
C LYS A 141 -8.06 10.13 -10.09
N PHE A 142 -8.24 10.42 -11.37
CA PHE A 142 -7.98 11.74 -11.95
C PHE A 142 -9.20 12.62 -11.68
N ILE A 143 -8.98 13.94 -11.74
CA ILE A 143 -10.07 14.90 -11.63
C ILE A 143 -10.80 14.94 -12.97
N ASP A 144 -12.05 14.51 -12.97
CA ASP A 144 -12.94 14.78 -14.08
C ASP A 144 -13.39 16.26 -14.04
N SER A 145 -13.59 16.89 -15.19
CA SER A 145 -13.96 18.31 -15.27
C SER A 145 -15.34 18.63 -14.66
N TRP A 146 -16.18 17.60 -14.47
CA TRP A 146 -17.47 17.67 -13.78
C TRP A 146 -17.42 17.06 -12.36
N GLY A 147 -16.24 16.71 -11.86
CA GLY A 147 -16.06 16.17 -10.51
C GLY A 147 -16.29 17.24 -9.44
N GLU A 148 -16.79 16.83 -8.27
CA GLU A 148 -17.06 17.74 -7.15
C GLU A 148 -15.79 18.47 -6.66
N GLU A 149 -14.61 17.84 -6.78
CA GLU A 149 -13.34 18.44 -6.40
C GLU A 149 -12.80 19.44 -7.45
N ALA A 150 -13.37 19.52 -8.65
CA ALA A 150 -12.83 20.34 -9.73
C ALA A 150 -13.04 21.84 -9.47
N VAL A 151 -11.94 22.59 -9.38
CA VAL A 151 -11.97 24.07 -9.19
C VAL A 151 -11.56 24.83 -10.46
N ASN A 152 -11.57 24.18 -11.62
CA ASN A 152 -11.15 24.73 -12.91
C ASN A 152 -9.72 25.30 -12.92
N TYR A 153 -8.83 24.73 -12.11
CA TYR A 153 -7.40 25.09 -12.13
C TYR A 153 -6.63 24.13 -13.05
N PRO A 154 -5.80 24.61 -14.01
CA PRO A 154 -5.27 23.78 -15.10
C PRO A 154 -4.44 22.56 -14.68
N THR A 155 -3.71 22.65 -13.57
CA THR A 155 -2.75 21.61 -13.13
C THR A 155 -3.11 21.02 -11.76
N GLN A 156 -4.37 21.16 -11.35
CA GLN A 156 -4.89 20.67 -10.08
C GLN A 156 -4.53 19.18 -9.86
N LYS A 157 -3.98 18.88 -8.68
CA LYS A 157 -3.81 17.50 -8.21
C LYS A 157 -5.07 17.06 -7.46
N SER A 158 -5.45 15.79 -7.57
CA SER A 158 -6.62 15.26 -6.88
C SER A 158 -6.38 15.16 -5.38
N GLU A 159 -7.43 15.34 -4.58
CA GLU A 159 -7.35 15.18 -3.14
C GLU A 159 -6.91 13.76 -2.76
N ALA A 160 -7.37 12.74 -3.49
CA ALA A 160 -7.01 11.35 -3.26
C ALA A 160 -5.50 11.10 -3.40
N LEU A 161 -4.83 11.78 -4.33
CA LEU A 161 -3.37 11.70 -4.48
C LEU A 161 -2.67 12.27 -3.25
N LEU A 162 -3.08 13.46 -2.82
CA LEU A 162 -2.41 14.18 -1.74
C LEU A 162 -2.74 13.59 -0.37
N ASP A 163 -3.95 13.05 -0.17
CA ASP A 163 -4.32 12.33 1.05
C ASP A 163 -3.38 11.14 1.25
N ARG A 164 -3.18 10.34 0.20
CA ARG A 164 -2.26 9.21 0.22
C ARG A 164 -0.82 9.63 0.53
N ILE A 165 -0.30 10.66 -0.13
CA ILE A 165 1.08 11.15 0.07
C ILE A 165 1.26 11.67 1.50
N ILE A 166 0.34 12.51 1.98
CA ILE A 166 0.45 13.15 3.30
C ILE A 166 0.29 12.11 4.41
N ARG A 167 -0.67 11.18 4.30
CA ARG A 167 -0.80 10.08 5.29
C ARG A 167 0.44 9.21 5.34
N ALA A 168 1.00 8.85 4.19
CA ALA A 168 2.17 8.00 4.11
C ALA A 168 3.44 8.66 4.70
N SER A 169 3.55 9.99 4.59
CA SER A 169 4.80 10.73 4.90
C SER A 169 4.74 11.66 6.11
N SER A 170 3.60 11.75 6.82
CA SER A 170 3.43 12.63 7.99
C SER A 170 2.40 12.12 8.99
N ASN A 171 2.50 12.61 10.23
CA ASN A 171 1.56 12.37 11.32
C ASN A 171 0.67 13.60 11.56
N GLU A 172 -0.38 13.44 12.36
CA GLU A 172 -1.23 14.56 12.78
C GLU A 172 -0.40 15.58 13.57
N GLY A 173 -0.63 16.87 13.31
CA GLY A 173 0.13 17.99 13.91
C GLY A 173 1.46 18.31 13.22
N ASP A 174 1.97 17.44 12.33
CA ASP A 174 3.17 17.72 11.53
C ASP A 174 2.94 18.90 10.58
N LEU A 175 4.03 19.52 10.12
CA LEU A 175 4.01 20.59 9.14
C LEU A 175 4.20 20.04 7.72
N VAL A 176 3.25 20.34 6.83
CA VAL A 176 3.35 20.09 5.38
C VAL A 176 3.67 21.39 4.65
N ALA A 177 4.63 21.37 3.73
CA ALA A 177 5.02 22.55 2.97
C ALA A 177 4.87 22.32 1.47
N ASP A 178 4.24 23.26 0.77
CA ASP A 178 4.10 23.25 -0.69
C ASP A 178 4.38 24.64 -1.28
N PHE A 179 5.50 24.74 -1.99
CA PHE A 179 5.95 26.01 -2.56
C PHE A 179 5.51 26.22 -4.03
N PHE A 180 4.64 25.33 -4.54
CA PHE A 180 4.03 25.39 -5.86
C PHE A 180 2.53 25.03 -5.76
N ILE A 181 1.85 25.68 -4.82
CA ILE A 181 0.56 25.23 -4.29
C ILE A 181 -0.57 25.19 -5.32
N GLY A 182 -0.52 26.01 -6.37
CA GLY A 182 -1.50 26.07 -7.45
C GLY A 182 -2.93 26.21 -6.94
N SER A 183 -3.73 25.18 -7.20
CA SER A 183 -5.15 25.10 -6.80
C SER A 183 -5.41 25.06 -5.30
N GLY A 184 -4.38 24.97 -4.44
CA GLY A 184 -4.59 24.87 -2.99
C GLY A 184 -4.79 23.45 -2.46
N THR A 185 -4.75 22.42 -3.31
CA THR A 185 -5.14 21.06 -2.90
C THR A 185 -4.30 20.53 -1.73
N THR A 186 -2.98 20.79 -1.72
CA THR A 186 -2.09 20.30 -0.65
C THR A 186 -2.46 20.89 0.70
N ALA A 187 -2.70 22.21 0.75
CA ALA A 187 -3.12 22.89 1.96
C ALA A 187 -4.49 22.40 2.44
N ALA A 188 -5.46 22.26 1.52
CA ALA A 188 -6.80 21.78 1.83
C ALA A 188 -6.79 20.36 2.42
N VAL A 189 -6.02 19.44 1.84
CA VAL A 189 -5.90 18.07 2.35
C VAL A 189 -5.11 18.01 3.66
N ALA A 190 -4.00 18.76 3.78
CA ALA A 190 -3.24 18.83 5.02
C ALA A 190 -4.12 19.30 6.19
N GLU A 191 -4.93 20.35 5.99
CA GLU A 191 -5.88 20.86 6.97
C GLU A 191 -6.92 19.79 7.36
N LYS A 192 -7.56 19.14 6.38
CA LYS A 192 -8.54 18.05 6.62
C LYS A 192 -7.94 16.89 7.43
N LEU A 193 -6.66 16.63 7.25
CA LEU A 193 -5.91 15.62 7.97
C LEU A 193 -5.39 16.09 9.34
N GLY A 194 -5.63 17.34 9.75
CA GLY A 194 -5.11 17.87 11.01
C GLY A 194 -3.60 18.10 11.01
N ARG A 195 -3.01 18.39 9.83
CA ARG A 195 -1.62 18.85 9.70
C ARG A 195 -1.59 20.37 9.64
N LYS A 196 -0.50 20.96 10.13
CA LYS A 196 -0.20 22.38 9.86
C LYS A 196 0.30 22.47 8.44
N TRP A 197 0.12 23.61 7.78
CA TRP A 197 0.63 23.80 6.43
C TRP A 197 1.22 25.19 6.20
N ILE A 198 2.24 25.24 5.34
CA ILE A 198 2.78 26.46 4.75
C ILE A 198 2.72 26.28 3.24
N ALA A 199 2.17 27.28 2.56
CA ALA A 199 2.08 27.27 1.11
C ALA A 199 2.58 28.58 0.53
N SER A 200 3.13 28.51 -0.69
CA SER A 200 3.42 29.68 -1.50
C SER A 200 3.09 29.42 -2.97
N ASP A 201 2.71 30.48 -3.66
CA ASP A 201 2.67 30.52 -5.11
C ASP A 201 3.23 31.86 -5.62
N LEU A 202 3.55 31.90 -6.90
CA LEU A 202 3.75 33.18 -7.58
C LEU A 202 2.39 33.82 -7.86
N VAL A 203 2.32 35.13 -7.65
CA VAL A 203 1.19 35.92 -8.12
C VAL A 203 1.52 36.33 -9.56
N ASP A 204 0.62 36.04 -10.48
CA ASP A 204 0.71 36.52 -11.88
C ASP A 204 0.69 38.06 -11.96
#